data_AF-A0A1G8EM21-F1
#
_entry.id   AF-A0A1G8EM21-F1
#
_cell.length_a   1.000
_cell.length_b   1.000
_cell.length_c   1.000
_cell.angle_alpha   90.00
_cell.angle_beta   90.00
_cell.angle_gamma   90.00
#
_symmetry.space_group_name_H-M   'P 1'
#
loop_
_entity.id
_entity.type
_entity.pdbx_description
1 polymer ?
#
loop_
_entity_poly.entity_id
_entity_poly.type
_entity_poly.pdbx_seq_one_letter_code
_entity_poly.pdbx_strand_id
1 'polypeptide(L)' 'METLRQSGEEIHVEELERGDLMFFAGEGGGETAEFAAIYLGEGRFAAVIDRKVIITDMNTDQ' A
#
# COMPACT_ATOMS: atom_id res chain seq x y z
N MET A 1 10.35 14.42 -10.73
CA MET A 1 10.24 13.04 -10.23
C MET A 1 8.77 12.72 -10.21
N GLU A 2 8.37 11.65 -10.88
CA GLU A 2 6.97 11.21 -10.93
C GLU A 2 6.69 10.43 -9.63
N THR A 3 5.77 10.93 -8.80
CA THR A 3 5.41 10.29 -7.52
C THR A 3 4.24 9.33 -7.75
N LEU A 4 4.18 8.21 -7.03
CA LEU A 4 3.09 7.23 -7.22
C LEU A 4 1.71 7.77 -6.77
N ARG A 5 1.70 8.76 -5.87
CA ARG A 5 0.50 9.37 -5.29
C ARG A 5 0.28 10.78 -5.86
N GLN A 6 -0.36 10.86 -7.03
CA GLN A 6 -0.67 12.14 -7.71
C GLN A 6 -2.17 12.42 -7.86
N SER A 7 -3.03 11.45 -7.55
CA SER A 7 -4.47 11.54 -7.77
C SER A 7 -5.22 10.69 -6.75
N GLY A 8 -6.49 11.01 -6.54
CA GLY A 8 -7.34 10.39 -5.52
C GLY A 8 -7.51 11.29 -4.30
N GLU A 9 -8.07 10.69 -3.26
CA GLU A 9 -8.28 11.32 -1.95
C GLU A 9 -7.36 10.63 -0.93
N GLU A 10 -6.71 11.43 -0.09
CA GLU A 10 -5.94 10.90 1.03
C GLU A 10 -6.91 10.59 2.16
N ILE A 11 -6.98 9.32 2.55
CA ILE A 11 -7.83 8.82 3.63
C ILE A 11 -6.99 8.28 4.77
N HIS A 12 -7.54 8.26 5.99
CA HIS A 12 -6.88 7.65 7.13
C HIS A 12 -6.92 6.11 7.04
N VAL A 13 -5.95 5.44 7.69
CA VAL A 13 -5.87 3.97 7.65
C VAL A 13 -7.11 3.30 8.25
N GLU A 14 -7.76 3.97 9.20
CA GLU A 14 -9.01 3.54 9.82
C GLU A 14 -10.22 3.60 8.86
N GLU A 15 -10.09 4.31 7.74
CA GLU A 15 -11.15 4.50 6.72
C GLU A 15 -10.98 3.56 5.53
N LEU A 16 -9.96 2.68 5.53
CA LEU A 16 -9.66 1.78 4.43
C LEU A 16 -10.84 0.84 4.09
N GLU A 17 -11.23 0.86 2.81
CA GLU A 17 -12.23 -0.02 2.21
C GLU A 17 -11.62 -0.88 1.10
N ARG A 18 -12.26 -2.03 0.82
CA ARG A 18 -11.78 -2.95 -0.23
C ARG A 18 -11.68 -2.23 -1.57
N GLY A 19 -10.50 -2.28 -2.19
CA GLY A 19 -10.22 -1.63 -3.47
C GLY A 19 -9.39 -0.35 -3.36
N ASP A 20 -9.23 0.20 -2.15
CA ASP A 20 -8.38 1.38 -1.95
C ASP A 20 -6.91 1.08 -2.25
N LEU A 21 -6.20 2.12 -2.68
CA LEU A 21 -4.77 2.06 -2.95
C LEU A 21 -3.97 2.42 -1.70
N MET A 22 -3.05 1.54 -1.36
CA MET A 22 -2.08 1.74 -0.29
C MET A 22 -0.73 2.07 -0.90
N PHE A 23 -0.03 3.04 -0.32
CA PHE A 23 1.30 3.46 -0.76
C PHE A 23 2.30 3.29 0.38
N PHE A 24 3.49 2.82 0.05
CA PHE A 24 4.52 2.49 1.03
C PHE A 24 5.85 3.11 0.63
N ALA A 25 6.55 3.67 1.61
CA ALA A 25 7.91 4.18 1.45
C ALA A 25 8.93 3.03 1.51
N GLY A 26 10.11 3.23 0.93
CA GLY A 26 11.21 2.26 0.97
C GLY A 26 11.92 2.16 2.32
N GLU A 27 12.96 1.34 2.36
CA GLU A 27 13.83 1.20 3.53
C GLU A 27 14.49 2.55 3.87
N GLY A 28 14.17 3.09 5.04
CA GLY A 28 14.59 4.43 5.49
C GLY A 28 13.43 5.39 5.73
N GLY A 29 12.22 5.03 5.28
CA GLY A 29 11.03 5.87 5.40
C GLY A 29 11.12 7.14 4.55
N GLY A 30 10.14 8.02 4.72
CA GLY A 30 10.06 9.29 3.99
C GLY A 30 8.72 9.47 3.28
N GLU A 31 8.59 10.59 2.57
CA GLU A 31 7.34 10.97 1.90
C GLU A 31 7.20 10.40 0.48
N THR A 32 8.25 9.78 -0.05
CA THR A 32 8.22 9.20 -1.41
C THR A 32 7.75 7.75 -1.33
N ALA A 33 6.57 7.50 -1.89
CA ALA A 33 6.08 6.15 -2.10
C ALA A 33 6.91 5.44 -3.18
N GLU A 34 7.37 4.24 -2.86
CA GLU A 34 8.16 3.39 -3.76
C GLU A 34 7.36 2.21 -4.33
N PHE A 35 6.29 1.80 -3.63
CA PHE A 35 5.38 0.79 -4.15
C PHE A 35 3.93 1.05 -3.75
N ALA A 36 3.02 0.46 -4.52
CA ALA A 36 1.58 0.53 -4.30
C ALA A 36 0.97 -0.88 -4.16
N ALA A 37 -0.09 -0.97 -3.38
CA ALA A 37 -0.88 -2.20 -3.19
C ALA A 37 -2.38 -1.87 -3.21
N ILE A 38 -3.20 -2.91 -3.37
CA ILE A 38 -4.67 -2.80 -3.28
C ILE A 38 -5.13 -3.45 -1.98
N TYR A 39 -5.88 -2.71 -1.16
CA TYR A 39 -6.45 -3.23 0.07
C TYR A 39 -7.58 -4.23 -0.23
N LEU A 40 -7.51 -5.41 0.41
CA LEU A 40 -8.46 -6.51 0.24
C LEU A 40 -9.45 -6.64 1.41
N GLY A 41 -9.33 -5.78 2.42
CA GLY A 41 -10.10 -5.85 3.66
C GLY A 41 -9.44 -6.74 4.71
N GLU A 42 -9.91 -6.62 5.96
CA GLU A 42 -9.44 -7.43 7.10
C GLU A 42 -7.92 -7.34 7.32
N GLY A 43 -7.34 -6.15 7.08
CA GLY A 43 -5.90 -5.95 7.25
C GLY A 43 -5.05 -6.65 6.20
N ARG A 44 -5.59 -7.00 5.02
CA ARG A 44 -4.83 -7.66 3.94
C ARG A 44 -4.73 -6.79 2.70
N PHE A 45 -3.64 -6.95 1.94
CA PHE A 45 -3.47 -6.29 0.65
C PHE A 45 -2.86 -7.23 -0.40
N ALA A 46 -3.10 -6.91 -1.67
CA ALA A 46 -2.41 -7.51 -2.81
C ALA A 46 -1.39 -6.55 -3.41
N ALA A 47 -0.19 -7.04 -3.69
CA ALA A 47 0.87 -6.27 -4.33
C ALA A 47 1.60 -7.11 -5.38
N VAL A 48 2.31 -6.45 -6.29
CA VAL A 48 3.25 -7.11 -7.20
C VAL A 48 4.66 -6.95 -6.64
N ILE A 49 5.23 -8.05 -6.14
CA ILE A 49 6.61 -8.12 -5.63
C ILE A 49 7.36 -9.21 -6.40
N ASP A 50 8.58 -8.92 -6.85
CA ASP A 50 9.40 -9.87 -7.62
C ASP A 50 8.69 -10.49 -8.83
N ARG A 51 7.89 -9.68 -9.54
CA ARG A 51 7.07 -10.08 -10.70
C ARG A 51 6.01 -11.14 -10.36
N LYS A 52 5.59 -11.24 -9.10
CA LYS A 52 4.53 -12.12 -8.63
C LYS A 52 3.46 -11.30 -7.91
N VAL A 53 2.21 -11.71 -8.07
CA VAL A 53 1.13 -11.21 -7.20
C VAL A 53 1.24 -11.94 -5.87
N ILE A 54 1.35 -11.18 -4.78
CA ILE A 54 1.34 -11.70 -3.41
C ILE A 54 0.12 -11.13 -2.67
N ILE A 55 -0.33 -11.86 -1.66
CA ILE A 55 -1.31 -11.39 -0.68
C ILE A 55 -0.66 -11.47 0.70
N THR A 56 -0.72 -10.38 1.46
CA THR A 56 0.00 -10.25 2.73
C THR A 56 -0.86 -9.50 3.75
N ASP A 57 -0.70 -9.86 5.03
CA ASP A 57 -1.30 -9.18 6.16
C ASP A 57 -0.49 -7.91 6.52
N MET A 58 -1.18 -6.80 6.82
CA MET A 58 -0.59 -5.52 7.21
C MET A 58 0.10 -5.58 8.57
N ASN A 59 -0.48 -6.35 9.51
CA ASN A 59 0.05 -6.57 10.85
C ASN A 59 0.70 -7.95 10.90
N THR A 60 1.86 -8.10 10.28
CA THR A 60 2.78 -9.16 10.70
C THR A 60 3.56 -8.63 11.88
N ASP A 61 3.25 -9.11 13.08
CA ASP A 61 4.16 -9.07 14.23
C ASP A 61 5.47 -9.78 13.80
N GLN A 62 6.45 -9.00 13.33
CA GLN A 62 7.80 -9.43 12.98
C GLN A 62 8.80 -8.48 13.63
#